data_AF-A0A4Q5QK97-F1
#
_entry.id   AF-A0A4Q5QK97-F1
#
_cell.length_a   1.000
_cell.length_b   1.000
_cell.length_c   1.000
_cell.angle_alpha   90.00
_cell.angle_beta   90.00
_cell.angle_gamma   90.00
#
_symmetry.space_group_name_H-M   'P 1'
#
loop_
_entity.id
_entity.type
_entity.pdbx_description
1 polymer ?
#
loop_
_entity_poly.entity_id
_entity_poly.type
_entity_poly.pdbx_seq_one_letter_code
_entity_poly.pdbx_strand_id
1 'polypeptide(L)'
;MKKILLIILLLLNGRLQLLAQNIQIDSSSLKVKTAQTDAKHFKLDQQTWKVYRKYGINYTSDYFKPNTTNSIHYQWFTDSVYVKAFREATYKKTIQRSLIRHYIVNAVKQEIIVTIGIGTILFLIAYAISHPS
;
A
#
# COMPACT_ATOMS: atom_id res chain seq x y z
N MET A 1 -50.06 -5.43 20.17
CA MET A 1 -49.10 -4.83 19.21
C MET A 1 -48.34 -3.62 19.78
N LYS A 2 -48.99 -2.67 20.48
CA LYS A 2 -48.33 -1.49 21.09
C LYS A 2 -47.16 -1.80 22.04
N LYS A 3 -47.26 -2.88 22.84
CA LYS A 3 -46.19 -3.29 23.77
C LYS A 3 -44.94 -3.83 23.07
N ILE A 4 -45.09 -4.45 21.90
CA ILE A 4 -43.98 -4.96 21.09
C ILE A 4 -43.22 -3.79 20.45
N LEU A 5 -43.94 -2.76 20.00
CA LEU A 5 -43.35 -1.53 19.45
C LEU A 5 -42.44 -0.82 20.47
N LEU A 6 -42.89 -0.74 21.74
CA LEU A 6 -42.11 -0.14 22.83
C LEU A 6 -40.81 -0.88 23.13
N ILE A 7 -40.83 -2.23 23.07
CA ILE A 7 -39.63 -3.06 23.30
C ILE A 7 -38.62 -2.86 22.17
N ILE A 8 -39.08 -2.78 20.92
CA ILE A 8 -38.21 -2.50 19.77
C ILE A 8 -37.59 -1.10 19.90
N LEU A 9 -38.37 -0.09 20.28
CA LEU A 9 -37.87 1.28 20.46
C LEU A 9 -36.81 1.37 21.58
N LEU A 10 -36.95 0.60 22.66
CA LEU A 10 -35.99 0.57 23.77
C LEU A 10 -34.66 -0.07 23.36
N LEU A 11 -34.69 -1.12 22.54
CA LEU A 11 -33.50 -1.82 22.03
C LEU A 11 -32.71 -0.98 21.02
N LEU A 12 -33.37 -0.08 20.28
CA LEU A 12 -32.73 0.85 19.35
C LEU A 12 -32.04 2.03 20.07
N ASN A 13 -32.62 2.53 21.17
CA ASN A 13 -32.06 3.66 21.91
C ASN A 13 -30.78 3.32 22.69
N GLY A 14 -30.62 2.07 23.16
CA GLY A 14 -29.43 1.63 23.90
C GLY A 14 -28.13 1.59 23.08
N ARG A 15 -28.20 1.61 21.74
CA ARG A 15 -27.03 1.50 20.86
C ARG A 15 -26.44 2.83 20.41
N LEU A 16 -27.13 3.95 20.63
CA LEU A 16 -26.73 5.26 20.11
C LEU A 16 -25.71 6.00 20.99
N GLN A 17 -25.48 5.55 22.23
CA GLN A 17 -24.60 6.26 23.18
C GLN A 17 -23.12 5.83 23.11
N LEU A 18 -22.75 4.87 22.24
CA LEU A 18 -21.38 4.34 22.17
C LEU A 18 -20.46 5.01 21.14
N LEU A 19 -20.93 6.04 20.43
CA LEU A 19 -20.18 6.70 19.34
C LEU A 19 -19.64 8.09 19.67
N ALA A 20 -19.89 8.62 20.86
CA ALA A 20 -19.36 9.91 21.30
C ALA A 20 -18.19 9.74 22.28
N GLN A 21 -17.13 9.04 21.87
CA GLN A 21 -15.86 9.16 22.56
C GLN A 21 -15.23 10.50 22.15
N ASN A 22 -15.12 11.44 23.09
CA ASN A 22 -14.31 12.63 22.94
C ASN A 22 -12.84 12.18 22.89
N ILE A 23 -12.37 11.80 21.72
CA ILE A 23 -10.97 11.46 21.51
C ILE A 23 -10.21 12.78 21.67
N GLN A 24 -9.60 12.96 22.83
CA GLN A 24 -8.60 14.00 23.02
C GLN A 24 -7.46 13.67 22.05
N ILE A 25 -7.45 14.33 20.89
CA ILE A 25 -6.44 14.12 19.86
C ILE A 25 -5.16 14.76 20.39
N ASP A 26 -4.29 13.95 20.98
CA ASP A 26 -2.97 14.42 21.41
C ASP A 26 -2.21 15.00 20.21
N SER A 27 -1.47 16.08 20.43
CA SER A 27 -0.68 16.75 19.38
C SER A 27 0.25 15.79 18.64
N SER A 28 0.80 14.79 19.34
CA SER A 28 1.60 13.71 18.75
C SER A 28 0.81 12.87 17.76
N SER A 29 -0.41 12.45 18.12
CA SER A 29 -1.27 11.63 17.27
C SER A 29 -1.68 12.36 15.99
N LEU A 30 -1.88 13.68 16.08
CA LEU A 30 -2.15 14.53 14.92
C LEU A 30 -0.93 14.59 13.99
N LYS A 31 0.28 14.81 14.54
CA LYS A 31 1.53 14.81 13.75
C LYS A 31 1.76 13.48 13.04
N VAL A 32 1.48 12.35 13.71
CA VAL A 32 1.59 11.01 13.10
C VAL A 32 0.60 10.86 11.94
N LYS A 33 -0.68 11.22 12.13
CA LYS A 33 -1.69 11.13 11.05
C LYS A 33 -1.34 12.01 9.86
N THR A 34 -0.83 13.21 10.12
CA THR A 34 -0.42 14.11 9.03
C THR A 34 0.83 13.59 8.33
N ALA A 35 1.83 13.08 9.05
CA ALA A 35 3.01 12.44 8.47
C ALA A 35 2.64 11.27 7.55
N GLN A 36 1.68 10.44 7.96
CA GLN A 36 1.16 9.34 7.14
C GLN A 36 0.44 9.84 5.89
N THR A 37 -0.27 10.96 5.99
CA THR A 37 -0.97 11.58 4.86
C THR A 37 0.03 12.13 3.85
N ASP A 38 1.03 12.89 4.30
CA ASP A 38 2.07 13.44 3.44
C ASP A 38 2.88 12.31 2.76
N ALA A 39 3.18 11.24 3.49
CA ALA A 39 3.86 10.06 2.97
C ALA A 39 3.12 9.37 1.80
N LYS A 40 1.81 9.61 1.62
CA LYS A 40 1.06 9.09 0.46
C LYS A 40 1.55 9.67 -0.86
N HIS A 41 2.08 10.89 -0.86
CA HIS A 41 2.60 11.52 -2.08
C HIS A 41 4.08 11.24 -2.32
N PHE A 42 4.78 10.70 -1.32
CA PHE A 42 6.18 10.33 -1.43
C PHE A 42 6.43 9.30 -2.54
N LYS A 43 7.47 9.55 -3.34
CA LYS A 43 7.96 8.64 -4.38
C LYS A 43 9.49 8.64 -4.34
N LEU A 44 10.07 7.46 -4.12
CA LEU A 44 11.49 7.22 -4.33
C LEU A 44 11.87 7.50 -5.79
N ASP A 45 13.00 8.17 -5.98
CA ASP A 45 13.59 8.39 -7.30
C ASP A 45 14.08 7.06 -7.90
N GLN A 46 14.33 7.07 -9.20
CA GLN A 46 14.67 5.86 -9.94
C GLN A 46 16.04 5.28 -9.53
N GLN A 47 16.99 6.14 -9.16
CA GLN A 47 18.34 5.71 -8.77
C GLN A 47 18.30 5.04 -7.40
N THR A 48 17.65 5.66 -6.41
CA THR A 48 17.46 5.07 -5.09
C THR A 48 16.60 3.80 -5.16
N TRP A 49 15.64 3.72 -6.08
CA TRP A 49 14.92 2.46 -6.34
C TRP A 49 15.83 1.33 -6.83
N LYS A 50 16.85 1.62 -7.65
CA LYS A 50 17.82 0.60 -8.07
C LYS A 50 18.66 0.14 -6.87
N VAL A 51 19.09 1.08 -6.03
CA VAL A 51 19.84 0.79 -4.80
C VAL A 51 19.01 -0.07 -3.84
N TYR A 52 17.76 0.32 -3.58
CA TYR A 52 16.82 -0.42 -2.73
C TYR A 52 16.66 -1.87 -3.18
N ARG A 53 16.49 -2.10 -4.48
CA ARG A 53 16.33 -3.46 -5.02
C ARG A 53 17.59 -4.31 -4.90
N LYS A 54 18.76 -3.70 -4.93
CA LYS A 54 20.04 -4.43 -4.93
C LYS A 54 20.54 -4.74 -3.52
N TYR A 55 20.40 -3.81 -2.60
CA TYR A 55 21.03 -3.91 -1.27
C TYR A 55 20.03 -3.85 -0.11
N GLY A 56 18.77 -3.50 -0.37
CA GLY A 56 17.87 -3.05 0.67
C GLY A 56 18.26 -1.66 1.20
N ILE A 57 17.31 -0.94 1.79
CA ILE A 57 17.56 0.33 2.47
C ILE A 57 16.79 0.27 3.79
N ASN A 58 17.39 0.75 4.87
CA ASN A 58 16.73 0.85 6.17
C ASN A 58 15.73 2.01 6.18
N TYR A 59 14.60 1.86 6.88
CA TYR A 59 13.61 2.92 7.06
C TYR A 59 14.21 4.19 7.70
N THR A 60 15.29 4.06 8.48
CA THR A 60 15.99 5.20 9.09
C THR A 60 16.84 6.00 8.11
N SER A 61 16.99 5.53 6.87
CA SER A 61 17.83 6.19 5.86
C SER A 61 17.30 7.57 5.46
N ASP A 62 18.24 8.42 5.04
CA ASP A 62 17.97 9.78 4.58
C ASP A 62 17.09 9.83 3.34
N TYR A 63 17.04 8.76 2.55
CA TYR A 63 16.13 8.63 1.41
C TYR A 63 14.65 8.73 1.77
N PHE A 64 14.29 8.45 3.03
CA PHE A 64 12.91 8.50 3.53
C PHE A 64 12.61 9.78 4.32
N LYS A 65 13.52 10.77 4.33
CA LYS A 65 13.27 12.04 5.02
C LYS A 65 12.19 12.87 4.31
N PRO A 66 11.35 13.59 5.07
CA PRO A 66 10.46 14.58 4.50
C PRO A 66 11.27 15.73 3.90
N ASN A 67 10.79 16.30 2.82
CA ASN A 67 11.36 17.43 2.11
C ASN A 67 10.23 18.30 1.53
N THR A 68 10.58 19.48 1.02
CA THR A 68 9.61 20.45 0.49
C THR A 68 8.84 19.96 -0.74
N THR A 69 9.28 18.88 -1.39
CA THR A 69 8.60 18.30 -2.56
C THR A 69 7.58 17.21 -2.19
N ASN A 70 7.68 16.62 -0.99
CA ASN A 70 6.90 15.46 -0.58
C ASN A 70 6.02 15.72 0.67
N SER A 71 6.15 16.88 1.29
CA SER A 71 5.31 17.33 2.40
C SER A 71 5.10 18.85 2.35
N ILE A 72 3.90 19.28 2.74
CA ILE A 72 3.49 20.68 2.86
C ILE A 72 3.79 21.22 4.29
N HIS A 73 4.02 20.34 5.26
CA HIS A 73 4.16 20.68 6.68
C HIS A 73 5.64 20.89 7.06
N TYR A 74 6.30 21.84 6.40
CA TYR A 74 7.74 22.09 6.56
C TYR A 74 8.14 22.41 8.00
N GLN A 75 7.23 23.04 8.76
CA GLN A 75 7.41 23.38 10.17
C GLN A 75 7.68 22.16 11.08
N TRP A 76 7.40 20.94 10.62
CA TRP A 76 7.57 19.70 11.40
C TRP A 76 8.76 18.86 10.97
N PHE A 77 9.62 19.35 10.07
CA PHE A 77 10.80 18.60 9.62
C PHE A 77 11.87 18.42 10.70
N THR A 78 11.83 19.23 11.75
CA THR A 78 12.68 19.11 12.94
C THR A 78 12.05 18.26 14.04
N ASP A 79 10.75 17.97 13.94
CA ASP A 79 10.02 17.21 14.94
C ASP A 79 10.29 15.70 14.78
N SER A 80 10.86 15.11 15.81
CA SER A 80 11.27 13.69 15.79
C SER A 80 10.09 12.73 15.60
N VAL A 81 8.92 13.05 16.15
CA VAL A 81 7.71 12.22 16.06
C VAL A 81 7.20 12.25 14.61
N TYR A 82 7.11 13.43 14.03
CA TYR A 82 6.70 13.60 12.63
C TYR A 82 7.67 12.90 11.68
N VAL A 83 8.97 13.18 11.79
CA VAL A 83 9.99 12.61 10.89
C VAL A 83 10.03 11.08 10.99
N LYS A 84 9.93 10.53 12.20
CA LYS A 84 9.91 9.08 12.40
C LYS A 84 8.68 8.45 11.75
N ALA A 85 7.49 9.01 12.01
CA ALA A 85 6.24 8.51 11.43
C ALA A 85 6.24 8.61 9.90
N PHE A 86 6.79 9.69 9.34
CA PHE A 86 6.92 9.88 7.89
C PHE A 86 7.85 8.83 7.28
N ARG A 87 9.04 8.61 7.88
CA ARG A 87 10.00 7.59 7.43
C ARG A 87 9.39 6.19 7.44
N GLU A 88 8.71 5.84 8.51
CA GLU A 88 8.07 4.53 8.64
C GLU A 88 6.97 4.33 7.59
N ALA A 89 6.10 5.33 7.40
CA ALA A 89 5.02 5.28 6.42
C ALA A 89 5.54 5.17 4.98
N THR A 90 6.55 5.97 4.62
CA THR A 90 7.17 5.94 3.29
C THR A 90 7.92 4.65 3.02
N TYR A 91 8.61 4.10 4.02
CA TYR A 91 9.28 2.80 3.93
C TYR A 91 8.27 1.66 3.73
N LYS A 92 7.21 1.60 4.54
CA LYS A 92 6.15 0.59 4.40
C LYS A 92 5.52 0.62 3.02
N LYS A 93 5.21 1.81 2.50
CA LYS A 93 4.71 2.01 1.13
C LYS A 93 5.69 1.50 0.08
N THR A 94 6.98 1.72 0.28
CA THR A 94 8.05 1.26 -0.61
C THR A 94 8.11 -0.26 -0.66
N ILE A 95 8.09 -0.94 0.49
CA ILE A 95 8.03 -2.39 0.55
C ILE A 95 6.79 -2.92 -0.19
N GLN A 96 5.61 -2.39 0.12
CA GLN A 96 4.35 -2.82 -0.51
C GLN A 96 4.41 -2.70 -2.05
N ARG A 97 4.92 -1.58 -2.55
CA ARG A 97 5.08 -1.38 -3.99
C ARG A 97 6.06 -2.38 -4.61
N SER A 98 7.14 -2.70 -3.90
CA SER A 98 8.11 -3.71 -4.35
C SER A 98 7.48 -5.10 -4.44
N LEU A 99 6.68 -5.48 -3.44
CA LEU A 99 5.99 -6.77 -3.40
C LEU A 99 4.94 -6.89 -4.51
N ILE A 100 4.10 -5.87 -4.69
CA ILE A 100 3.08 -5.83 -5.76
C ILE A 100 3.76 -5.96 -7.12
N ARG A 101 4.86 -5.22 -7.34
CA ARG A 101 5.60 -5.32 -8.60
C ARG A 101 6.17 -6.71 -8.82
N HIS A 102 6.72 -7.35 -7.79
CA HIS A 102 7.23 -8.71 -7.90
C HIS A 102 6.13 -9.71 -8.25
N TYR A 103 4.98 -9.61 -7.59
CA TYR A 103 3.80 -10.44 -7.85
C TYR A 103 3.29 -10.28 -9.30
N ILE A 104 3.09 -9.04 -9.76
CA ILE A 104 2.60 -8.76 -11.12
C ILE A 104 3.58 -9.28 -12.18
N VAL A 105 4.88 -9.05 -12.01
CA VAL A 105 5.89 -9.52 -12.98
C VAL A 105 5.90 -11.04 -13.07
N ASN A 106 5.77 -11.73 -11.94
CA ASN A 106 5.74 -13.19 -11.93
C ASN A 106 4.46 -13.73 -12.58
N ALA A 107 3.30 -13.12 -12.30
CA ALA A 107 2.03 -13.51 -12.92
C ALA A 107 2.07 -13.35 -14.45
N VAL A 108 2.52 -12.19 -14.95
CA VAL A 108 2.63 -11.94 -16.39
C VAL A 108 3.61 -12.91 -17.07
N LYS A 109 4.74 -13.22 -16.42
CA LYS A 109 5.71 -14.18 -16.95
C LYS A 109 5.10 -15.58 -17.11
N GLN A 110 4.30 -16.03 -16.15
CA GLN A 110 3.66 -17.34 -16.22
C GLN A 110 2.68 -17.44 -17.39
N GLU A 111 1.86 -16.40 -17.61
CA GLU A 111 0.91 -16.42 -18.72
C GLU A 111 1.62 -16.46 -20.09
N ILE A 112 2.68 -15.68 -20.28
CA ILE A 112 3.46 -15.67 -21.54
C ILE A 112 4.05 -17.07 -21.82
N ILE A 113 4.59 -17.74 -20.80
CA ILE A 113 5.16 -19.08 -20.95
C ILE A 113 4.08 -20.09 -21.39
N VAL A 114 2.89 -20.03 -20.79
CA VAL A 114 1.76 -20.91 -21.15
C VAL A 114 1.30 -20.67 -22.59
N THR A 115 1.14 -19.41 -23.00
CA THR A 115 0.70 -19.08 -24.37
C THR A 115 1.72 -19.55 -25.42
N ILE A 116 3.01 -19.33 -25.19
CA ILE A 116 4.07 -19.78 -26.11
C ILE A 116 4.12 -21.32 -26.16
N GLY A 117 3.99 -22.00 -25.00
CA GLY A 117 3.97 -23.46 -24.93
C GLY A 117 2.80 -24.08 -25.71
N ILE A 118 1.58 -23.55 -25.54
CA ILE A 118 0.41 -24.04 -26.28
C ILE A 118 0.56 -23.78 -27.79
N GLY A 119 1.01 -22.59 -28.17
CA GLY A 119 1.21 -22.23 -29.58
C GLY A 119 2.23 -23.12 -30.29
N THR A 120 3.34 -23.44 -29.63
CA THR A 120 4.37 -24.34 -30.17
C THR A 120 3.86 -25.78 -30.32
N ILE A 121 3.10 -26.29 -29.35
CA ILE A 121 2.48 -27.62 -29.45
C ILE A 121 1.49 -27.68 -30.61
N LEU A 122 0.60 -26.69 -30.73
CA LEU A 122 -0.38 -26.63 -31.83
C LEU A 122 0.29 -26.54 -33.20
N PHE A 123 1.38 -25.76 -33.30
CA PHE A 123 2.16 -25.67 -34.53
C PHE A 123 2.77 -27.02 -34.92
N LEU A 124 3.37 -27.75 -33.97
CA LEU A 124 3.94 -29.07 -34.23
C LEU A 124 2.89 -30.09 -34.65
N ILE A 125 1.70 -30.07 -34.03
CA ILE A 125 0.57 -30.93 -34.41
C ILE A 125 0.12 -30.60 -35.84
N ALA A 126 -0.09 -29.32 -36.16
CA ALA A 126 -0.49 -28.91 -37.50
C ALA A 126 0.57 -29.26 -38.56
N TYR A 127 1.85 -29.12 -38.22
CA TYR A 127 2.96 -29.52 -39.08
C TYR A 127 2.98 -31.03 -39.35
N ALA A 128 2.81 -31.85 -38.32
CA ALA A 128 2.76 -33.31 -38.46
C ALA A 128 1.57 -33.80 -39.29
N ILE A 129 0.40 -33.16 -39.16
CA ILE A 129 -0.80 -33.48 -39.97
C ILE A 129 -0.60 -33.09 -41.44
N SER A 130 0.09 -31.98 -41.72
CA SER A 130 0.29 -31.48 -43.08
C SER A 130 1.39 -32.21 -43.85
N HIS A 131 2.28 -32.91 -43.16
CA HIS A 131 3.37 -33.70 -43.76
C HIS A 131 3.35 -35.14 -43.24
N PRO A 132 2.31 -35.93 -43.56
CA PRO A 132 2.29 -37.34 -43.20
C PRO A 132 3.38 -38.07 -43.99
N SER A 133 4.25 -38.77 -43.27
CA SER A 133 5.28 -39.66 -43.81
C SER A 133 4.69 -40.84 -44.57
#